data_AF-A0A838JX12-F1
#
_entry.id   AF-A0A838JX12-F1
#
_cell.length_a   1.000
_cell.length_b   1.000
_cell.length_c   1.000
_cell.angle_alpha   90.00
_cell.angle_beta   90.00
_cell.angle_gamma   90.00
#
_symmetry.space_group_name_H-M   'P 1'
#
loop_
_entity.id
_entity.type
_entity.pdbx_description
1 polymer ?
#
loop_
_entity_poly.entity_id
_entity_poly.type
_entity_poly.pdbx_seq_one_letter_code
_entity_poly.pdbx_strand_id
1 'polypeptide(L)'
;MVVVLYAAFLGILLASYVQPLQNILHNRAEIPALEQKLQKAHSQNTARERLVKELQTPAGIERAAREHYGMIRPGEKVYIVPSAR
;
A
#
# COMPACT_ATOMS: atom_id res chain seq x y z
N MET A 1 -14.97 55.96 15.65
CA MET A 1 -15.07 54.74 16.49
C MET A 1 -15.85 53.62 15.82
N VAL A 2 -17.10 53.86 15.40
CA VAL A 2 -17.96 52.82 14.78
C VAL A 2 -17.35 52.16 13.53
N VAL A 3 -16.78 52.95 12.61
CA VAL A 3 -16.13 52.43 11.38
C VAL A 3 -14.94 51.50 11.71
N VAL A 4 -14.16 51.86 12.73
CA VAL A 4 -13.00 51.06 13.17
C VAL A 4 -13.47 49.72 13.76
N LEU A 5 -14.57 49.73 14.51
CA LEU A 5 -15.17 48.51 15.06
C LEU A 5 -15.68 47.58 13.96
N TYR A 6 -16.34 48.12 12.93
CA TYR A 6 -16.78 47.32 11.79
C TYR A 6 -15.60 46.74 10.99
N ALA A 7 -14.55 47.52 10.76
CA ALA A 7 -13.35 47.04 10.07
C ALA A 7 -12.64 45.93 10.86
N ALA A 8 -12.50 46.08 12.19
CA ALA A 8 -11.92 45.06 13.05
C ALA A 8 -12.78 43.79 13.08
N PHE A 9 -14.11 43.92 13.17
CA PHE A 9 -15.03 42.81 13.11
C PHE A 9 -14.94 42.04 11.78
N LEU A 10 -14.91 42.76 10.66
CA LEU A 10 -14.69 42.19 9.32
C LEU A 10 -13.34 41.46 9.22
N GLY A 11 -12.27 42.02 9.77
CA GLY A 11 -10.95 41.39 9.78
C GLY A 11 -10.96 40.06 10.54
N ILE A 12 -11.56 40.02 11.73
CA ILE A 12 -11.69 38.80 12.54
C ILE A 12 -12.58 37.77 11.83
N LEU A 13 -13.68 38.22 11.23
CA LEU A 13 -14.59 37.37 10.49
C LEU A 13 -13.86 36.71 9.30
N LEU A 14 -13.14 37.47 8.50
CA LEU A 14 -12.38 36.94 7.36
C LEU A 14 -11.26 36.00 7.81
N ALA A 15 -10.54 36.33 8.89
CA ALA A 15 -9.50 35.48 9.45
C ALA A 15 -10.05 34.11 9.91
N SER A 16 -11.30 34.07 10.41
CA SER A 16 -11.94 32.81 10.83
C SER A 16 -12.16 31.81 9.69
N TYR A 17 -12.22 32.26 8.44
CA TYR A 17 -12.42 31.40 7.27
C TYR A 17 -11.12 30.81 6.68
N VAL A 18 -9.95 31.30 7.11
CA VAL A 18 -8.65 30.81 6.59
C VAL A 18 -8.40 29.36 7.01
N GLN A 19 -8.67 29.02 8.27
CA GLN A 19 -8.46 27.68 8.82
C GLN A 19 -9.30 26.57 8.15
N PRO A 20 -10.64 26.71 8.00
CA PRO A 20 -11.43 25.70 7.31
C PRO A 20 -11.01 25.50 5.84
N LEU A 21 -10.56 26.55 5.15
CA LEU A 21 -10.11 26.43 3.77
C LEU A 21 -8.81 25.61 3.65
N GLN A 22 -7.85 25.83 4.54
CA GLN A 22 -6.62 25.02 4.58
C GLN A 22 -6.91 23.55 4.88
N ASN A 23 -7.82 23.26 5.80
CA ASN A 23 -8.21 21.89 6.14
C ASN A 23 -8.85 21.16 4.96
N ILE A 24 -9.73 21.82 4.19
CA ILE A 24 -10.35 21.21 3.00
C ILE A 24 -9.30 20.86 1.95
N LEU A 25 -8.31 21.74 1.74
CA LEU A 25 -7.25 21.51 0.76
C LEU A 25 -6.30 20.38 1.18
N HIS A 26 -5.87 20.35 2.44
CA HIS A 26 -5.01 19.28 2.97
C HIS A 26 -5.73 17.93 2.98
N ASN A 27 -6.96 17.88 3.48
CA ASN A 27 -7.73 16.64 3.55
C ASN A 27 -7.99 16.04 2.16
N ARG A 28 -8.23 16.87 1.14
CA ARG A 28 -8.41 16.40 -0.24
C ARG A 28 -7.14 15.80 -0.84
N ALA A 29 -5.96 16.26 -0.44
CA ALA A 29 -4.69 15.70 -0.89
C ALA A 29 -4.34 14.38 -0.19
N GLU A 30 -4.78 14.19 1.06
CA GLU A 30 -4.48 12.99 1.85
C GLU A 30 -5.34 11.78 1.47
N ILE A 31 -6.60 11.98 1.09
CA ILE A 31 -7.53 10.90 0.69
C ILE A 31 -6.93 9.97 -0.40
N PRO A 32 -6.47 10.46 -1.57
CA PRO A 32 -5.95 9.55 -2.60
C PRO A 32 -4.68 8.81 -2.16
N ALA A 33 -3.84 9.43 -1.34
CA ALA A 33 -2.65 8.78 -0.81
C ALA A 33 -3.02 7.66 0.19
N LEU A 34 -4.04 7.87 1.01
CA LEU A 34 -4.57 6.88 1.94
C LEU A 34 -5.27 5.72 1.20
N GLU A 35 -6.07 6.02 0.18
CA GLU A 35 -6.71 5.01 -0.68
C GLU A 35 -5.66 4.15 -1.39
N GLN A 36 -4.60 4.76 -1.92
CA GLN A 36 -3.51 4.02 -2.56
C GLN A 36 -2.80 3.10 -1.57
N LYS A 37 -2.55 3.57 -0.33
CA LYS A 37 -1.96 2.74 0.73
C LYS A 37 -2.88 1.57 1.10
N LEU A 38 -4.18 1.82 1.21
CA LEU A 38 -5.17 0.79 1.51
C LEU A 38 -5.22 -0.28 0.40
N GLN A 39 -5.27 0.14 -0.87
CA GLN A 39 -5.26 -0.76 -2.01
C GLN A 39 -3.97 -1.60 -2.09
N LYS A 40 -2.82 -0.98 -1.81
CA LYS A 40 -1.54 -1.68 -1.74
C LYS A 40 -1.53 -2.71 -0.61
N ALA A 41 -1.95 -2.34 0.59
CA ALA A 41 -2.01 -3.25 1.73
C ALA A 41 -2.97 -4.42 1.47
N HIS A 42 -4.13 -4.14 0.89
CA HIS A 42 -5.10 -5.18 0.53
C HIS A 42 -4.53 -6.17 -0.49
N SER A 43 -3.93 -5.69 -1.58
CA SER A 43 -3.34 -6.56 -2.60
C SER A 43 -2.19 -7.42 -2.05
N GLN A 44 -1.33 -6.85 -1.20
CA GLN A 44 -0.27 -7.58 -0.51
C GLN A 44 -0.84 -8.64 0.44
N ASN A 45 -1.89 -8.32 1.18
CA ASN A 45 -2.52 -9.28 2.08
C ASN A 45 -3.13 -10.44 1.31
N THR A 46 -3.91 -10.18 0.26
CA THR A 46 -4.49 -11.25 -0.56
C THR A 46 -3.42 -12.12 -1.21
N ALA A 47 -2.29 -11.54 -1.65
CA ALA A 47 -1.17 -12.33 -2.17
C ALA A 47 -0.55 -13.24 -1.10
N ARG A 48 -0.35 -12.74 0.13
CA ARG A 48 0.15 -13.52 1.25
C ARG A 48 -0.81 -14.64 1.66
N GLU A 49 -2.11 -14.36 1.72
CA GLU A 49 -3.12 -15.37 2.04
C GLU A 49 -3.13 -16.51 1.02
N ARG A 50 -2.99 -16.20 -0.28
CA ARG A 50 -2.84 -17.22 -1.33
C ARG A 50 -1.59 -18.06 -1.13
N LEU A 51 -0.46 -17.41 -0.84
CA LEU A 51 0.81 -18.11 -0.59
C LEU A 51 0.70 -19.04 0.64
N VAL A 52 0.09 -18.57 1.73
CA VAL A 52 -0.14 -19.40 2.92
C VAL A 52 -0.99 -20.61 2.59
N LYS A 53 -2.11 -20.44 1.87
CA LYS A 53 -2.98 -21.55 1.46
C LYS A 53 -2.24 -22.55 0.59
N GLU A 54 -1.39 -22.08 -0.31
CA GLU A 54 -0.61 -22.95 -1.18
C GLU A 54 0.43 -23.75 -0.39
N LEU A 55 1.18 -23.10 0.50
CA LEU A 55 2.18 -23.73 1.36
C LEU A 55 1.58 -24.67 2.42
N GLN A 56 0.26 -24.68 2.60
CA GLN A 56 -0.44 -25.70 3.38
C GLN A 56 -0.64 -27.02 2.63
N THR A 57 -0.31 -27.06 1.34
CA THR A 57 -0.43 -28.28 0.52
C THR A 57 0.95 -28.90 0.27
N PRO A 58 1.07 -30.24 0.19
CA PRO A 58 2.34 -30.89 -0.16
C PRO A 58 2.93 -30.41 -1.49
N ALA A 59 2.08 -30.19 -2.50
CA ALA A 59 2.49 -29.68 -3.80
C ALA A 59 3.05 -28.26 -3.73
N GLY A 60 2.41 -27.38 -2.95
CA GLY A 60 2.90 -26.01 -2.75
C GLY A 60 4.22 -25.96 -1.99
N ILE A 61 4.40 -26.81 -0.97
CA ILE A 61 5.68 -26.95 -0.26
C ILE A 61 6.77 -27.41 -1.22
N GLU A 62 6.52 -28.45 -2.01
CA GLU A 62 7.51 -28.94 -2.97
C GLU A 62 7.87 -27.89 -4.01
N ARG A 63 6.88 -27.17 -4.55
CA ARG A 63 7.11 -26.11 -5.51
C ARG A 63 8.01 -25.02 -4.92
N ALA A 64 7.70 -24.56 -3.70
CA ALA A 64 8.52 -23.58 -3.00
C ALA A 64 9.93 -24.11 -2.68
N ALA A 65 10.07 -25.39 -2.31
CA ALA A 65 11.35 -26.04 -2.06
C ALA A 65 12.23 -26.08 -3.32
N ARG A 66 11.64 -26.41 -4.47
CA ARG A 66 12.33 -26.43 -5.76
C ARG A 66 12.70 -25.02 -6.23
N GLU A 67 11.75 -24.09 -6.21
CA GLU A 67 11.94 -22.73 -6.76
C GLU A 67 12.87 -21.86 -5.90
N HIS A 68 12.70 -21.88 -4.58
CA HIS A 68 13.44 -20.98 -3.68
C HIS A 68 14.73 -21.58 -3.13
N TYR A 69 14.81 -22.91 -3.05
CA TYR A 69 15.93 -23.59 -2.40
C TYR A 69 16.64 -24.60 -3.32
N GLY A 70 16.17 -24.80 -4.55
CA GLY A 70 16.75 -25.78 -5.48
C GLY A 70 16.68 -27.21 -4.97
N MET A 71 15.80 -27.49 -4.00
CA MET A 71 15.69 -28.81 -3.40
C MET A 71 15.06 -29.80 -4.39
N ILE A 72 15.49 -31.04 -4.32
CA ILE A 72 14.97 -32.16 -5.10
C ILE A 72 14.61 -33.32 -4.17
N ARG A 73 13.74 -34.22 -4.63
CA ARG A 73 13.41 -35.38 -3.82
C ARG A 73 14.59 -36.35 -3.76
N PRO A 74 14.78 -37.08 -2.65
CA PRO A 74 15.76 -38.15 -2.58
C PRO A 74 15.59 -39.16 -3.73
N GLY A 75 16.67 -39.46 -4.45
CA GLY A 75 16.68 -40.38 -5.60
C GLY A 75 16.32 -39.75 -6.95
N GLU A 76 15.95 -38.46 -6.98
CA GLU A 76 15.69 -37.73 -8.22
C GLU A 76 17.01 -37.38 -8.94
N LYS A 77 17.04 -37.53 -10.28
CA LYS A 77 18.18 -37.17 -11.12
C LYS A 77 17.91 -35.85 -11.82
N VAL A 78 18.75 -34.85 -11.56
CA VAL A 78 18.67 -33.52 -12.20
C VAL A 78 19.55 -33.50 -13.45
N TYR A 79 19.00 -33.02 -14.56
CA TYR A 79 19.74 -32.77 -15.78
C TYR A 79 19.87 -31.25 -15.97
N ILE A 80 21.11 -30.77 -16.12
CA ILE A 80 21.38 -29.38 -16.50
C ILE A 80 21.65 -29.37 -17.99
N VAL A 81 20.79 -28.71 -18.76
CA VAL A 81 21.00 -28.53 -20.20
C VAL A 81 21.88 -27.29 -20.39
N PRO A 82 23.09 -27.41 -20.96
CA PRO A 82 23.90 -26.25 -21.31
C PRO A 82 23.13 -25.39 -22.31
N SER A 83 22.99 -24.10 -22.02
CA SER A 83 22.44 -23.16 -23.02
C SER A 83 23.43 -23.09 -24.18
N ALA A 84 22.97 -23.49 -25.37
CA ALA A 84 23.73 -23.31 -26.60
C ALA A 84 23.93 -21.80 -26.80
N ARG A 85 25.18 -21.36 -26.71
CA ARG A 85 25.59 -19.99 -26.99
C ARG A 85 25.96 -19.88 -28.47
#